data_AF-A0A2S7C3C6-F1
#
_entry.id   AF-A0A2S7C3C6-F1
#
_cell.length_a   1.000
_cell.length_b   1.000
_cell.length_c   1.000
_cell.angle_alpha   90.00
_cell.angle_beta   90.00
_cell.angle_gamma   90.00
#
_symmetry.space_group_name_H-M   'P 1'
#
loop_
_entity.id
_entity.type
_entity.pdbx_description
1 polymer ?
#
loop_
_entity_poly.entity_id
_entity_poly.type
_entity_poly.pdbx_seq_one_letter_code
_entity_poly.pdbx_strand_id
1 'polypeptide(L)'
;MFNLCHYFRHRELKHLWDQVLPGMTVAQAEQIMGFGFFKDSENAAGRIVYSNHAQDFLPFYLVVDRSSGQIVRRHNIRALDEL
;
A
#
# COMPACT_ATOMS: atom_id res chain seq x y z
N MET A 1 -15.80 -4.98 23.45
CA MET A 1 -16.34 -5.85 22.38
C MET A 1 -15.54 -5.54 21.12
N PHE A 2 -14.42 -6.23 20.89
CA PHE A 2 -13.59 -5.99 19.71
C PHE A 2 -14.38 -6.41 18.48
N ASN A 3 -14.67 -5.45 17.60
CA ASN A 3 -15.56 -5.60 16.46
C ASN A 3 -15.04 -6.67 15.49
N LEU A 4 -15.72 -7.82 15.39
CA LEU A 4 -15.44 -8.85 14.37
C LEU A 4 -15.34 -8.28 12.94
N CYS A 5 -16.12 -7.23 12.65
CA CYS A 5 -16.09 -6.55 11.35
C CYS A 5 -14.74 -5.91 11.03
N HIS A 6 -14.03 -5.39 12.04
CA HIS A 6 -12.68 -4.85 11.83
C HIS A 6 -11.72 -5.98 11.51
N TYR A 7 -11.78 -7.11 12.22
CA TYR A 7 -10.90 -8.27 11.97
C TYR A 7 -10.98 -8.76 10.52
N PHE A 8 -12.19 -8.98 9.99
CA PHE A 8 -12.37 -9.43 8.61
C PHE A 8 -11.84 -8.42 7.58
N ARG A 9 -12.11 -7.12 7.80
CA ARG A 9 -11.60 -6.05 6.93
C ARG A 9 -10.08 -6.00 6.92
N HIS A 10 -9.41 -6.16 8.07
CA HIS A 10 -7.96 -6.17 8.15
C HIS A 10 -7.37 -7.39 7.44
N ARG A 11 -7.97 -8.57 7.62
CA ARG A 11 -7.52 -9.80 6.94
C ARG A 11 -7.66 -9.71 5.43
N GLU A 12 -8.76 -9.14 4.94
CA GLU A 12 -8.97 -8.87 3.52
C GLU A 12 -7.92 -7.87 2.99
N LEU A 13 -7.72 -6.75 3.68
CA LEU A 13 -6.69 -5.77 3.32
C LEU A 13 -5.28 -6.36 3.29
N LYS A 14 -4.95 -7.24 4.26
CA LYS A 14 -3.68 -7.98 4.25
C LYS A 14 -3.55 -8.84 2.99
N HIS A 15 -4.58 -9.62 2.69
CA HIS A 15 -4.59 -10.50 1.53
C HIS A 15 -4.43 -9.72 0.22
N LEU A 16 -5.08 -8.57 0.08
CA LEU A 16 -4.92 -7.68 -1.08
C LEU A 16 -3.51 -7.06 -1.09
N TRP A 17 -3.00 -6.61 0.05
CA TRP A 17 -1.67 -6.01 0.16
C TRP A 17 -0.54 -6.98 -0.19
N ASP A 18 -0.72 -8.26 0.09
CA ASP A 18 0.24 -9.31 -0.30
C ASP A 18 0.26 -9.60 -1.79
N GLN A 19 -0.81 -9.25 -2.52
CA GLN A 19 -0.86 -9.34 -3.98
C GLN A 19 -0.16 -8.14 -4.66
N VAL A 20 0.09 -7.05 -3.92
CA VAL A 20 0.86 -5.91 -4.45
C VAL A 20 2.35 -6.26 -4.40
N LEU A 21 2.97 -6.38 -5.57
CA LEU A 21 4.35 -6.83 -5.72
C LEU A 21 5.25 -5.79 -6.40
N PRO A 22 6.57 -5.80 -6.11
CA PRO A 22 7.53 -5.06 -6.90
C PRO A 22 7.45 -5.42 -8.40
N GLY A 23 7.64 -4.43 -9.27
CA GLY A 23 7.47 -4.53 -10.72
C GLY A 23 6.09 -4.11 -11.23
N MET A 24 5.09 -4.02 -10.35
CA MET A 24 3.77 -3.51 -10.71
C MET A 24 3.76 -1.98 -10.79
N THR A 25 2.83 -1.40 -11.53
CA THR A 25 2.57 0.05 -11.50
C THR A 25 1.66 0.42 -10.33
N VAL A 26 1.62 1.72 -9.99
CA VAL A 26 0.68 2.23 -8.97
C VAL A 26 -0.76 1.92 -9.37
N ALA A 27 -1.13 2.11 -10.64
CA ALA A 27 -2.48 1.82 -11.13
C ALA A 27 -2.90 0.35 -10.93
N GLN A 28 -1.96 -0.60 -11.09
CA GLN A 28 -2.24 -2.01 -10.80
C GLN A 28 -2.45 -2.24 -9.30
N ALA A 29 -1.64 -1.61 -8.45
CA ALA A 29 -1.83 -1.67 -7.01
C ALA A 29 -3.17 -1.07 -6.57
N GLU A 30 -3.61 0.03 -7.21
CA GLU A 30 -4.92 0.65 -6.95
C GLU A 30 -6.07 -0.27 -7.34
N GLN A 31 -5.95 -0.98 -8.47
CA GLN A 31 -6.94 -1.99 -8.90
C GLN A 31 -7.06 -3.14 -7.91
N ILE A 32 -5.94 -3.62 -7.37
CA ILE A 32 -5.92 -4.70 -6.36
C ILE A 32 -6.52 -4.21 -5.04
N MET A 33 -6.10 -3.04 -4.57
CA MET A 33 -6.51 -2.52 -3.26
C MET A 33 -7.92 -1.91 -3.25
N GLY A 34 -8.45 -1.54 -4.42
CA GLY A 34 -9.75 -0.87 -4.54
C GLY A 34 -9.75 0.58 -4.06
N PHE A 35 -8.58 1.20 -3.88
CA PHE A 35 -8.41 2.60 -3.50
C PHE A 35 -7.21 3.23 -4.18
N GLY A 36 -7.22 4.58 -4.29
CA GLY A 36 -6.15 5.36 -4.91
C GLY A 36 -4.95 5.59 -4.00
N PHE A 37 -3.77 5.75 -4.58
CA PHE A 37 -2.58 6.24 -3.89
C PHE A 37 -2.21 7.64 -4.35
N PHE A 38 -1.75 8.47 -3.43
CA PHE A 38 -1.35 9.85 -3.73
C PHE A 38 0.15 10.00 -3.60
N LYS A 39 0.74 10.80 -4.49
CA LYS A 39 2.16 11.13 -4.40
C LYS A 39 2.41 11.94 -3.11
N ASP A 40 3.26 11.42 -2.25
CA ASP A 40 3.60 12.02 -0.96
C ASP A 40 4.95 12.77 -1.04
N SER A 41 5.98 12.13 -1.58
CA SER A 41 7.31 12.73 -1.71
C SER A 41 8.12 12.17 -2.88
N GLU A 42 9.19 12.85 -3.25
CA GLU A 42 10.15 12.40 -4.25
C GLU A 42 11.57 12.77 -3.80
N ASN A 43 12.52 11.85 -3.94
CA ASN A 43 13.91 12.09 -3.60
C ASN A 43 14.77 12.39 -4.84
N ALA A 44 16.00 12.90 -4.60
CA ALA A 44 16.94 13.24 -5.67
C ALA A 44 17.41 12.03 -6.51
N ALA A 45 17.21 10.80 -6.02
CA ALA A 45 17.52 9.56 -6.74
C ALA A 45 16.34 9.09 -7.63
N GLY A 46 15.28 9.89 -7.78
CA GLY A 46 14.12 9.55 -8.60
C GLY A 46 13.22 8.48 -7.97
N ARG A 47 13.27 8.28 -6.64
CA ARG A 47 12.28 7.47 -5.93
C ARG A 47 11.11 8.33 -5.53
N ILE A 48 9.91 7.90 -5.89
CA ILE A 48 8.65 8.56 -5.56
C ILE A 48 7.94 7.71 -4.50
N VAL A 49 7.52 8.34 -3.41
CA VAL A 49 6.68 7.69 -2.40
C VAL A 49 5.23 8.02 -2.71
N TYR A 50 4.42 6.97 -2.79
CA TYR A 50 2.98 7.02 -2.89
C TYR A 50 2.37 6.50 -1.60
N SER A 51 1.36 7.18 -1.06
CA SER A 51 0.70 6.79 0.18
C SER A 51 -0.82 6.82 0.08
N ASN A 52 -1.48 6.00 0.91
CA ASN A 52 -2.90 6.13 1.21
C ASN A 52 -3.08 6.20 2.72
N HIS A 53 -3.74 7.26 3.18
CA HIS A 53 -4.06 7.51 4.59
C HIS A 53 -5.57 7.47 4.88
N ALA A 54 -6.39 7.12 3.89
CA ALA A 54 -7.85 7.11 4.04
C ALA A 54 -8.33 6.01 5.02
N GLN A 55 -7.50 5.00 5.24
CA GLN A 55 -7.68 4.03 6.32
C GLN A 55 -6.98 4.62 7.55
N ASP A 56 -7.69 5.40 8.38
CA ASP A 56 -7.17 6.14 9.54
C ASP A 56 -6.33 5.30 10.53
N PHE A 57 -6.41 3.97 10.44
CA PHE A 57 -5.72 3.00 11.29
C PHE A 57 -4.59 2.22 10.58
N LEU A 58 -4.39 2.36 9.27
CA LEU A 58 -3.39 1.61 8.49
C LEU A 58 -2.86 2.44 7.30
N PRO A 59 -1.72 3.14 7.45
CA PRO A 59 -1.13 3.85 6.33
C PRO A 59 -0.41 2.88 5.38
N PHE A 60 -0.75 2.95 4.09
CA PHE A 60 -0.11 2.15 3.04
C PHE A 60 0.92 2.99 2.29
N TYR A 61 2.12 2.44 2.07
CA TYR A 61 3.18 3.13 1.34
C TYR A 61 3.79 2.26 0.24
N LEU A 62 3.94 2.86 -0.93
CA LEU A 62 4.61 2.34 -2.10
C LEU A 62 5.79 3.24 -2.46
N VAL A 63 6.92 2.63 -2.77
CA VAL A 63 8.09 3.32 -3.33
C VAL A 63 8.18 2.92 -4.78
N VAL A 64 8.17 3.93 -5.65
CA VAL A 64 8.12 3.79 -7.09
C VAL A 64 9.40 4.38 -7.67
N ASP A 65 9.95 3.71 -8.67
CA ASP A 65 11.04 4.22 -9.47
C ASP A 65 10.49 5.15 -10.57
N ARG A 66 10.94 6.41 -10.60
CA ARG A 66 10.47 7.39 -11.59
C ARG A 66 10.77 6.99 -13.02
N SER A 67 11.91 6.35 -13.29
CA SER A 67 12.31 6.00 -14.65
C SER A 67 11.48 4.87 -15.24
N SER A 68 11.14 3.86 -14.45
CA SER A 68 10.33 2.71 -14.88
C SER A 68 8.83 2.86 -14.60
N GLY A 69 8.45 3.76 -13.68
CA GLY A 69 7.08 3.88 -13.19
C GLY A 69 6.62 2.69 -12.35
N GLN A 70 7.54 1.81 -11.94
CA GLN A 70 7.24 0.56 -11.25
C GLN A 70 7.53 0.67 -9.76
N ILE A 71 6.72 -0.04 -8.98
CA ILE A 71 6.93 -0.26 -7.56
C ILE A 71 8.24 -1.02 -7.40
N VAL A 72 9.16 -0.43 -6.64
CA VAL A 72 10.41 -1.11 -6.24
C VAL A 72 10.33 -1.66 -4.84
N ARG A 73 9.42 -1.12 -4.02
CA ARG A 73 9.23 -1.56 -2.65
C ARG A 73 7.84 -1.19 -2.17
N ARG A 74 7.22 -2.08 -1.39
CA ARG A 74 6.09 -1.75 -0.52
C ARG A 74 6.54 -1.77 0.93
N HIS A 75 5.96 -0.92 1.77
CA HIS A 75 6.20 -1.02 3.22
C HIS A 75 5.38 -2.16 3.82
N ASN A 76 6.00 -2.89 4.75
CA ASN A 76 5.25 -3.84 5.56
C ASN A 76 4.54 -3.11 6.69
N ILE A 77 3.28 -3.43 6.91
CA ILE A 77 2.43 -2.75 7.90
C ILE A 77 2.21 -3.73 9.06
N ARG A 78 2.93 -3.51 10.16
CA ARG A 78 2.92 -4.44 11.31
C ARG A 78 1.52 -4.70 11.89
N ALA A 79 0.64 -3.71 11.86
CA ALA A 79 -0.74 -3.87 12.31
C ALA A 79 -1.56 -4.86 11.46
N LEU A 80 -1.12 -5.22 10.23
CA LEU A 80 -1.67 -6.33 9.46
C LEU A 80 -1.05 -7.69 9.85
N ASP A 81 0.12 -7.70 10.50
CA ASP A 81 0.83 -8.92 10.91
C ASP A 81 0.44 -9.43 12.29
N GLU A 82 -0.11 -8.58 13.16
CA GLU A 82 -0.49 -8.93 14.53
C GLU A 82 -1.90 -9.58 14.66
N LEU A 83 -2.47 -10.09 13.57
CA LEU A 83 -3.83 -10.69 13.49
C LEU A 83 -3.86 -12.19 13.24
#